data_AF-A0A382D0Q1-F1
#
_entry.id   AF-A0A382D0Q1-F1
#
_cell.length_a   1.000
_cell.length_b   1.000
_cell.length_c   1.000
_cell.angle_alpha   90.00
_cell.angle_beta   90.00
_cell.angle_gamma   90.00
#
_symmetry.space_group_name_H-M   'P 1'
#
loop_
_entity.id
_entity.type
_entity.pdbx_description
1 polymer ?
#
loop_
_entity_poly.entity_id
_entity_poly.type
_entity_poly.pdbx_seq_one_letter_code
_entity_poly.pdbx_strand_id
1 'polypeptide(L)' 'VKNLLIVAGQNSYLKSGAAESIEPMLTKYHTTRISNSIDFPDLSDIERGVELCKKSHPDIIVAVGGGTVID' A
#
# COMPACT_ATOMS: atom_id res chain seq x y z
N VAL A 1 6.43 -15.09 -6.37
CA VAL A 1 6.17 -13.69 -5.97
C VAL A 1 7.34 -12.85 -6.44
N LYS A 2 7.10 -11.91 -7.35
CA LYS A 2 8.04 -10.91 -7.87
C LYS A 2 7.51 -9.49 -7.67
N ASN A 3 6.20 -9.29 -7.82
CA ASN A 3 5.56 -7.98 -7.76
C ASN A 3 4.71 -7.86 -6.49
N LEU A 4 4.93 -6.79 -5.72
CA LEU A 4 4.16 -6.46 -4.53
C LEU A 4 3.42 -5.13 -4.74
N LEU A 5 2.18 -5.08 -4.28
CA LEU A 5 1.45 -3.82 -4.09
C LEU A 5 1.28 -3.56 -2.60
N ILE A 6 1.84 -2.45 -2.11
CA ILE A 6 1.68 -2.01 -0.73
C ILE A 6 0.57 -0.97 -0.67
N VAL A 7 -0.43 -1.18 0.17
CA VAL A 7 -1.45 -0.18 0.51
C VAL A 7 -1.18 0.27 1.94
N ALA A 8 -0.91 1.55 2.14
CA ALA A 8 -0.54 2.06 3.46
C ALA A 8 -1.09 3.46 3.71
N GLY A 9 -1.30 3.79 4.98
CA GLY A 9 -1.60 5.17 5.37
C GLY A 9 -0.36 6.04 5.21
N GLN A 10 -0.48 7.21 4.57
CA GLN A 10 0.68 8.01 4.17
C GLN A 10 1.58 8.40 5.36
N ASN A 11 1.01 9.04 6.38
CA ASN A 11 1.76 9.52 7.54
C ASN A 11 1.96 8.44 8.60
N SER A 12 0.96 7.58 8.81
CA SER A 12 0.99 6.54 9.85
C SER A 12 2.01 5.45 9.53
N TYR A 13 2.22 5.12 8.25
CA TYR A 13 3.24 4.17 7.82
C TYR A 13 4.66 4.59 8.23
N LEU A 14 4.99 5.88 8.07
CA LEU A 14 6.30 6.42 8.47
C LEU A 14 6.39 6.63 9.98
N LYS A 15 5.35 7.17 10.62
CA LYS A 15 5.39 7.51 12.06
C LYS A 15 5.32 6.30 12.99
N SER A 16 4.83 5.16 12.51
CA SER A 16 4.63 3.96 13.34
C SER A 16 5.87 3.06 13.47
N GLY A 17 6.94 3.31 12.71
CA GLY A 17 8.05 2.36 12.62
C GLY A 17 7.87 1.27 11.56
N ALA A 18 6.73 1.27 10.85
CA ALA A 18 6.42 0.24 9.87
C ALA A 18 7.38 0.31 8.66
N ALA A 19 7.71 1.51 8.19
CA ALA A 19 8.67 1.69 7.11
C ALA A 19 10.04 1.05 7.44
N GLU A 20 10.57 1.36 8.62
CA GLU A 20 11.85 0.86 9.10
C GLU A 20 11.87 -0.68 9.18
N SER A 21 10.72 -1.27 9.52
CA SER A 21 10.57 -2.71 9.66
C SER A 21 10.41 -3.42 8.32
N ILE A 22 9.58 -2.88 7.41
CA ILE A 22 9.22 -3.61 6.17
C ILE A 22 10.07 -3.23 4.97
N GLU A 23 10.51 -1.97 4.82
CA GLU A 23 11.25 -1.52 3.62
C GLU A 23 12.49 -2.38 3.34
N PRO A 24 13.31 -2.79 4.34
CA PRO A 24 14.45 -3.67 4.08
C PRO A 24 14.03 -5.00 3.43
N MET A 25 12.86 -5.52 3.79
CA MET A 25 12.31 -6.77 3.22
C MET A 25 11.79 -6.56 1.79
N LEU A 26 11.27 -5.36 1.49
CA LEU A 26 10.69 -5.02 0.19
C LEU A 26 11.75 -4.87 -0.91
N THR A 27 13.03 -4.61 -0.56
CA THR A 27 14.14 -4.44 -1.51
C THR A 27 14.34 -5.62 -2.48
N LYS A 28 13.81 -6.80 -2.15
CA LYS A 28 13.91 -8.02 -2.96
C LYS A 28 12.80 -8.16 -4.01
N TYR A 29 11.83 -7.24 -4.03
CA TYR A 29 10.64 -7.32 -4.86
C TYR A 29 10.43 -6.04 -5.66
N HIS A 30 9.74 -6.16 -6.80
CA HIS A 30 9.24 -5.00 -7.52
C HIS A 30 8.01 -4.47 -6.80
N THR A 31 8.20 -3.39 -6.06
CA THR A 31 7.19 -2.86 -5.15
C THR A 31 6.53 -1.62 -5.75
N THR A 32 5.21 -1.66 -5.88
CA THR A 32 4.36 -0.47 -6.11
C THR A 32 3.69 -0.09 -4.80
N ARG A 33 3.52 1.20 -4.51
CA ARG A 33 2.85 1.67 -3.30
C ARG A 33 1.70 2.62 -3.61
N ILE A 34 0.59 2.40 -2.91
CA ILE A 34 -0.53 3.33 -2.78
C ILE A 34 -0.46 3.88 -1.35
N SER A 35 -0.31 5.20 -1.26
CA SER A 35 -0.32 5.91 0.02
C SER A 35 -1.54 6.81 0.08
N ASN A 36 -2.55 6.42 0.87
CA ASN A 36 -3.72 7.27 1.09
C ASN A 36 -3.49 8.21 2.27
N SER A 37 -3.74 9.49 2.06
CA SER A 37 -3.65 10.53 3.10
C SER A 37 -4.96 10.73 3.87
N ILE A 38 -6.02 10.02 3.49
CA ILE A 38 -7.40 10.23 3.93
C ILE A 38 -7.82 9.05 4.83
N ASP A 39 -8.43 9.36 5.98
CA ASP A 39 -8.86 8.38 6.99
C ASP A 39 -10.08 7.54 6.55
N PHE A 40 -10.81 7.99 5.53
CA PHE A 40 -11.94 7.30 4.92
C PHE A 40 -11.92 7.56 3.40
N PRO A 41 -11.45 6.61 2.57
CA PRO A 41 -11.37 6.80 1.13
C PRO A 41 -12.75 7.02 0.53
N ASP A 42 -12.84 7.90 -0.46
CA ASP A 42 -14.03 7.99 -1.31
C ASP A 42 -13.95 6.99 -2.48
N LEU A 43 -15.02 6.92 -3.28
CA LEU A 43 -15.06 6.00 -4.43
C LEU A 43 -13.94 6.29 -5.43
N SER A 44 -13.56 7.55 -5.63
CA SER A 44 -12.53 7.95 -6.58
C SER A 44 -11.14 7.47 -6.12
N ASP A 45 -10.87 7.51 -4.82
CA ASP A 45 -9.65 6.95 -4.23
C ASP A 45 -9.56 5.44 -4.47
N ILE A 46 -10.68 4.73 -4.27
CA ILE A 46 -10.77 3.28 -4.52
C ILE A 46 -10.54 2.98 -6.00
N GLU A 47 -11.20 3.71 -6.91
CA GLU A 47 -11.03 3.54 -8.35
C GLU A 47 -9.58 3.76 -8.79
N ARG A 48 -8.91 4.79 -8.25
CA ARG A 48 -7.49 5.03 -8.49
C ARG A 48 -6.62 3.88 -7.98
N GLY A 49 -6.93 3.34 -6.80
CA GLY A 49 -6.26 2.16 -6.25
C GLY A 49 -6.43 0.93 -7.13
N VAL A 50 -7.65 0.70 -7.64
CA VAL A 50 -7.97 -0.40 -8.58
C VAL A 50 -7.20 -0.24 -9.89
N GLU A 51 -7.11 0.97 -10.44
CA GLU A 51 -6.30 1.20 -11.64
C GLU A 51 -4.81 0.92 -11.42
N LEU A 52 -4.25 1.35 -10.29
CA LEU A 52 -2.85 1.08 -9.95
C LEU A 52 -2.61 -0.42 -9.75
N CYS A 53 -3.54 -1.12 -9.10
CA CYS A 53 -3.50 -2.57 -8.95
C CYS A 53 -3.50 -3.27 -10.32
N LYS A 54 -4.43 -2.89 -11.22
CA LYS A 54 -4.49 -3.43 -12.58
C LYS A 54 -3.20 -3.16 -13.36
N LYS A 55 -2.62 -1.96 -13.27
CA LYS A 55 -1.38 -1.57 -13.99
C LYS A 55 -0.14 -2.26 -13.44
N SER A 56 -0.07 -2.49 -12.13
CA SER A 56 1.10 -3.07 -11.47
C SER A 56 1.15 -4.60 -11.50
N HIS A 57 0.02 -5.27 -11.81
CA HIS A 57 -0.09 -6.73 -11.86
C HIS A 57 0.61 -7.42 -10.67
N PRO A 58 0.20 -7.10 -9.42
CA PRO A 58 0.86 -7.63 -8.24
C PRO A 58 0.54 -9.12 -8.06
N ASP A 59 1.51 -9.88 -7.58
CA ASP A 59 1.29 -11.25 -7.13
C ASP A 59 0.63 -11.27 -5.75
N ILE A 60 0.94 -10.26 -4.92
CA ILE A 60 0.47 -10.10 -3.55
C ILE A 60 0.21 -8.62 -3.28
N ILE A 61 -0.91 -8.35 -2.60
CA ILE A 61 -1.24 -7.04 -2.02
C ILE A 61 -0.98 -7.14 -0.50
N VAL A 62 -0.27 -6.16 0.06
CA VAL A 62 0.00 -6.07 1.50
C VAL A 62 -0.57 -4.75 2.01
N ALA A 63 -1.58 -4.83 2.85
CA ALA A 63 -2.14 -3.70 3.58
C ALA A 63 -1.33 -3.46 4.87
N VAL A 64 -0.91 -2.22 5.10
CA VAL A 64 -0.12 -1.81 6.28
C VAL A 64 -0.76 -0.56 6.90
N GLY A 65 -1.66 -0.78 7.85
CA GLY A 65 -2.40 0.29 8.50
C GLY A 65 -3.53 -0.25 9.39
N GLY A 66 -4.47 0.64 9.74
CA GLY A 66 -5.69 0.28 10.45
C GLY A 66 -6.80 -0.22 9.51
N GLY A 67 -8.04 -0.30 10.02
CA GLY A 67 -9.20 -0.81 9.29
C GLY A 67 -9.39 -0.19 7.91
N THR A 68 -9.34 1.13 7.79
CA THR A 68 -9.46 1.86 6.51
C THR A 68 -8.48 1.41 5.43
N VAL A 69 -7.26 1.01 5.80
CA VAL A 69 -6.24 0.59 4.82
C VAL A 69 -6.45 -0.86 4.38
N ILE A 70 -7.09 -1.66 5.23
CA ILE A 70 -7.36 -3.08 5.02
C ILE A 70 -8.66 -3.28 4.24
N ASP A 71 -9.68 -2.49 4.58
CA ASP A 71 -10.96 -2.39 3.88
C ASP A 71 -10.77 -1.83 2.45
#